data_AF-A0A972KZT3-F1
#
_entry.id   AF-A0A972KZT3-F1
#
_cell.length_a   1.000
_cell.length_b   1.000
_cell.length_c   1.000
_cell.angle_alpha   90.00
_cell.angle_beta   90.00
_cell.angle_gamma   90.00
#
_symmetry.space_group_name_H-M   'P 1'
#
loop_
_entity.id
_entity.type
_entity.pdbx_description
1 polymer ?
#
loop_
_entity_poly.entity_id
_entity_poly.type
_entity_poly.pdbx_seq_one_letter_code
_entity_poly.pdbx_strand_id
1 'polypeptide(L)'
;MRLIIILMALALAQGSMAQKKPLLESQKEVEKQAIKEFETAMAAPEGSLYLFALENNIKGIYDFKITLGKRGKVISVFVISREGGDISSQNMFKDAVKAFKFNFKLPKNKNYSFKHKFIFNYKT
;
A
#
# COMPACT_ATOMS: atom_id res chain seq x y z
N MET A 1 14.06 -21.21 -39.71
CA MET A 1 15.15 -20.39 -39.15
C MET A 1 14.74 -18.95 -38.80
N ARG A 2 14.03 -18.22 -39.69
CA ARG A 2 13.58 -16.83 -39.42
C ARG A 2 12.59 -16.67 -38.24
N LEU A 3 11.73 -17.65 -37.97
CA LEU A 3 10.78 -17.61 -36.84
C LEU A 3 11.44 -17.74 -35.46
N ILE A 4 12.53 -18.49 -35.37
CA ILE A 4 13.26 -18.72 -34.11
C ILE A 4 13.98 -17.43 -33.66
N ILE A 5 14.46 -16.63 -34.61
CA ILE A 5 15.16 -15.37 -34.34
C ILE A 5 14.18 -14.30 -33.78
N ILE A 6 12.92 -14.30 -34.24
CA ILE A 6 11.88 -13.37 -33.74
C ILE A 6 11.45 -13.72 -32.31
N LEU A 7 11.32 -15.01 -32.00
CA LEU A 7 11.02 -15.49 -30.64
C LEU A 7 12.15 -15.18 -29.64
N MET A 8 13.40 -15.22 -30.09
CA MET A 8 14.56 -14.93 -29.24
C MET A 8 14.73 -13.42 -28.96
N ALA A 9 14.28 -12.55 -29.87
CA ALA A 9 14.31 -11.10 -29.70
C ALA A 9 13.26 -10.60 -28.67
N LEU A 10 12.12 -11.27 -28.54
CA LEU A 10 11.10 -10.92 -27.54
C LEU A 10 11.54 -11.26 -26.10
N ALA A 11 12.39 -12.27 -25.92
CA ALA A 11 12.89 -12.69 -24.61
C ALA A 11 13.89 -11.68 -23.99
N LEU A 12 14.57 -10.86 -24.80
CA LEU A 12 15.55 -9.87 -24.33
C LEU A 12 14.91 -8.56 -23.84
N ALA A 13 13.62 -8.34 -24.09
CA ALA A 13 12.90 -7.15 -23.62
C ALA A 13 12.44 -7.25 -22.16
N GLN A 14 12.61 -8.40 -21.50
CA GLN A 14 12.31 -8.57 -20.07
C GLN A 14 13.44 -8.07 -19.16
N GLY A 15 14.13 -7.01 -19.59
CA GLY A 15 15.07 -6.25 -18.76
C GLY A 15 14.34 -5.64 -17.57
N SER A 16 14.28 -6.42 -16.50
CA SER A 16 13.84 -6.10 -15.15
C SER A 16 13.96 -4.60 -14.85
N MET A 17 12.83 -3.88 -14.82
CA MET A 17 12.76 -2.53 -14.27
C MET A 17 12.89 -2.61 -12.74
N ALA A 18 14.07 -2.95 -12.24
CA ALA A 18 14.41 -2.76 -10.83
C ALA A 18 14.70 -1.27 -10.60
N GLN A 19 13.66 -0.43 -10.70
CA GLN A 19 13.77 0.98 -10.36
C GLN A 19 14.18 1.09 -8.88
N LYS A 20 15.30 1.78 -8.63
CA LYS A 20 15.77 2.02 -7.25
C LYS A 20 14.68 2.76 -6.50
N LYS A 21 14.23 2.20 -5.36
CA LYS A 21 13.24 2.84 -4.48
C LYS A 21 13.66 4.29 -4.17
N PRO A 22 12.84 5.30 -4.49
CA PRO A 22 13.18 6.70 -4.25
C PRO A 22 13.32 6.98 -2.75
N LEU A 23 14.23 7.88 -2.38
CA LEU A 23 14.35 8.38 -1.01
C LEU A 23 13.48 9.63 -0.88
N LEU A 24 12.53 9.63 0.06
CA LEU A 24 11.63 10.75 0.30
C LEU A 24 11.93 11.38 1.66
N GLU A 25 12.12 12.70 1.69
CA GLU A 25 12.61 13.39 2.90
C GLU A 25 11.63 14.43 3.46
N SER A 26 10.73 14.96 2.62
CA SER A 26 9.73 15.92 3.08
C SER A 26 8.43 15.23 3.49
N GLN A 27 7.77 15.78 4.52
CA GLN A 27 6.48 15.27 4.99
C GLN A 27 5.45 15.18 3.85
N LYS A 28 5.38 16.22 3.01
CA LYS A 28 4.41 16.31 1.92
C LYS A 28 4.63 15.24 0.84
N GLU A 29 5.89 14.97 0.48
CA GLU A 29 6.21 13.93 -0.50
C GLU A 29 5.94 12.54 0.05
N VAL A 30 6.33 12.28 1.31
CA VAL A 30 6.09 11.00 1.98
C VAL A 30 4.60 10.71 2.05
N GLU A 31 3.80 11.68 2.51
CA GLU A 31 2.35 11.55 2.59
C GLU A 31 1.72 11.32 1.22
N LYS A 32 2.07 12.15 0.22
CA LYS A 32 1.54 12.03 -1.15
C LYS A 32 1.85 10.65 -1.75
N GLN A 33 3.10 10.18 -1.63
CA GLN A 33 3.49 8.88 -2.17
C GLN A 33 2.85 7.73 -1.41
N ALA A 34 2.78 7.82 -0.07
CA ALA A 34 2.15 6.78 0.74
C ALA A 34 0.67 6.62 0.44
N ILE A 35 -0.06 7.74 0.29
CA ILE A 35 -1.47 7.73 -0.11
C ILE A 35 -1.62 7.08 -1.49
N LYS A 36 -0.80 7.47 -2.46
CA LYS A 36 -0.83 6.87 -3.81
C LYS A 36 -0.60 5.36 -3.79
N GLU A 37 0.34 4.88 -2.97
CA GLU A 37 0.59 3.43 -2.85
C GLU A 37 -0.53 2.70 -2.12
N PHE A 38 -1.19 3.31 -1.13
CA PHE A 38 -2.38 2.74 -0.52
C PHE A 38 -3.57 2.70 -1.49
N GLU A 39 -3.81 3.77 -2.25
CA GLU A 39 -4.82 3.81 -3.31
C GLU A 39 -4.57 2.71 -4.34
N THR A 40 -3.30 2.51 -4.75
CA THR A 40 -2.91 1.42 -5.65
C THR A 40 -3.18 0.05 -5.01
N ALA A 41 -2.84 -0.12 -3.72
CA ALA A 41 -3.08 -1.37 -3.00
C ALA A 41 -4.57 -1.64 -2.73
N MET A 42 -5.41 -0.60 -2.74
CA MET A 42 -6.86 -0.67 -2.60
C MET A 42 -7.59 -0.74 -3.95
N ALA A 43 -6.88 -0.63 -5.07
CA ALA A 43 -7.48 -0.66 -6.39
C ALA A 43 -7.95 -2.07 -6.77
N ALA A 44 -9.20 -2.17 -7.22
CA ALA A 44 -9.72 -3.41 -7.79
C ALA A 44 -9.10 -3.69 -9.18
N PRO A 45 -9.02 -4.95 -9.63
CA PRO A 45 -9.37 -6.17 -8.89
C PRO A 45 -8.19 -6.80 -8.14
N GLU A 46 -6.97 -6.29 -8.30
CA GLU A 46 -5.74 -7.00 -7.90
C GLU A 46 -4.99 -6.34 -6.74
N GLY A 47 -5.47 -5.21 -6.23
CA GLY A 47 -4.82 -4.50 -5.13
C GLY A 47 -4.67 -5.40 -3.91
N SER A 48 -3.45 -5.49 -3.37
CA SER A 48 -3.18 -6.39 -2.23
C SER A 48 -4.06 -6.14 -0.99
N LEU A 49 -4.32 -4.89 -0.64
CA LEU A 49 -5.22 -4.54 0.47
C LEU A 49 -6.69 -4.71 0.07
N TYR A 50 -7.03 -4.51 -1.21
CA TYR A 50 -8.36 -4.78 -1.75
C TYR A 50 -8.71 -6.26 -1.65
N LEU A 51 -7.84 -7.15 -2.13
CA LEU A 51 -8.00 -8.60 -2.06
C LEU A 51 -8.08 -9.07 -0.61
N PHE A 52 -7.17 -8.59 0.25
CA PHE A 52 -7.23 -8.87 1.68
C PHE A 52 -8.57 -8.50 2.30
N ALA A 53 -9.10 -7.32 1.97
CA ALA A 53 -10.37 -6.85 2.47
C ALA A 53 -11.55 -7.67 1.93
N LEU A 54 -11.53 -8.09 0.67
CA LEU A 54 -12.53 -8.99 0.10
C LEU A 54 -12.53 -10.36 0.79
N GLU A 55 -11.36 -11.01 0.88
CA GLU A 55 -11.20 -12.33 1.49
C GLU A 55 -11.71 -12.36 2.94
N ASN A 56 -11.51 -11.27 3.67
CA ASN A 56 -11.91 -11.13 5.06
C ASN A 56 -13.24 -10.39 5.26
N ASN A 57 -13.99 -10.12 4.18
CA ASN A 57 -15.30 -9.44 4.22
C ASN A 57 -15.29 -8.11 4.99
N ILE A 58 -14.20 -7.35 4.89
CA ILE A 58 -14.01 -6.09 5.60
C ILE A 58 -14.96 -5.04 5.02
N LYS A 59 -15.73 -4.39 5.88
CA LYS A 59 -16.73 -3.37 5.49
C LYS A 59 -16.58 -2.10 6.33
N GLY A 60 -17.18 -1.01 5.86
CA GLY A 60 -17.25 0.26 6.58
C GLY A 60 -16.16 1.25 6.17
N ILE A 61 -15.94 2.25 7.03
CA ILE A 61 -14.98 3.32 6.82
C ILE A 61 -14.07 3.39 8.04
N TYR A 62 -12.76 3.43 7.80
CA TYR A 62 -11.75 3.50 8.85
C TYR A 62 -10.82 4.70 8.61
N ASP A 63 -10.80 5.63 9.56
CA ASP A 63 -9.82 6.72 9.58
C ASP A 63 -8.64 6.34 10.46
N PHE A 64 -7.46 6.22 9.85
CA PHE A 64 -6.25 5.87 10.57
C PHE A 64 -5.25 7.04 10.57
N LYS A 65 -4.58 7.22 11.71
CA LYS A 65 -3.31 7.95 11.79
C LYS A 65 -2.18 6.95 11.63
N ILE A 66 -1.45 7.05 10.52
CA ILE A 66 -0.40 6.12 10.14
C ILE A 66 0.93 6.83 10.34
N THR A 67 1.88 6.14 10.97
CA THR A 67 3.25 6.65 11.13
C THR A 67 4.22 5.72 10.43
N LEU A 68 5.02 6.29 9.53
CA LEU A 68 6.11 5.62 8.85
C LEU A 68 7.43 5.93 9.54
N GLY A 69 8.30 4.94 9.63
CA GLY A 69 9.63 5.05 10.23
C GLY A 69 10.48 3.85 9.84
N LYS A 70 11.61 3.62 10.52
CA LYS A 70 12.48 2.45 10.30
C LYS A 70 12.76 2.17 8.80
N ARG A 71 13.08 3.23 8.03
CA ARG A 71 13.35 3.19 6.58
C ARG A 71 12.14 2.84 5.70
N GLY A 72 10.93 3.32 6.05
CA GLY A 72 9.72 3.15 5.23
C GLY A 72 8.77 2.05 5.70
N LYS A 73 8.93 1.55 6.92
CA LYS A 73 7.99 0.61 7.56
C LYS A 73 6.89 1.39 8.28
N VAL A 74 5.70 0.82 8.34
CA VAL A 74 4.63 1.33 9.21
C VAL A 74 4.99 1.00 10.67
N ILE A 75 5.28 2.01 11.48
CA ILE A 75 5.68 1.85 12.88
C ILE A 75 4.52 2.05 13.87
N SER A 76 3.42 2.67 13.45
CA SER A 76 2.15 2.67 14.19
C SER A 76 0.97 2.94 13.26
N VAL A 77 -0.18 2.37 13.62
CA VAL A 77 -1.48 2.66 13.02
C VAL A 77 -2.43 2.90 14.19
N PHE A 78 -2.93 4.13 14.33
CA PHE A 78 -3.91 4.49 15.34
C PHE A 78 -5.26 4.69 14.68
N VAL A 79 -6.29 4.14 15.30
CA VAL A 79 -7.67 4.37 14.90
C VAL A 79 -8.08 5.76 15.36
N ILE A 80 -8.51 6.62 14.43
CA ILE A 80 -9.12 7.91 14.74
C ILE A 80 -10.62 7.75 14.87
N SER A 81 -11.24 7.11 13.87
CA SER A 81 -12.68 6.88 13.83
C SER A 81 -12.99 5.61 13.04
N ARG A 82 -14.23 5.17 13.19
CA ARG A 82 -14.82 4.07 12.44
C ARG A 82 -16.29 4.35 12.22
N GLU A 83 -16.75 4.12 11.01
CA GLU A 83 -18.18 4.18 10.65
C GLU A 83 -18.58 2.86 9.97
N GLY A 84 -19.58 2.16 10.53
CA GLY A 84 -19.86 0.78 10.15
C GLY A 84 -18.71 -0.18 10.51
N GLY A 85 -18.75 -1.42 10.01
CA GLY A 85 -17.74 -2.45 10.28
C GLY A 85 -17.63 -2.87 11.75
N ASP A 86 -17.21 -4.10 12.02
CA ASP A 86 -17.00 -4.57 13.39
C ASP A 86 -15.55 -4.29 13.89
N ILE A 87 -15.31 -4.47 15.19
CA ILE A 87 -14.00 -4.17 15.81
C ILE A 87 -12.94 -5.20 15.36
N SER A 88 -13.35 -6.43 15.08
CA SER A 88 -12.47 -7.48 14.57
C SER A 88 -11.96 -7.11 13.17
N SER A 89 -12.85 -6.75 12.26
CA SER A 89 -12.53 -6.25 10.91
C SER A 89 -11.59 -5.05 10.94
N GLN A 90 -11.84 -4.10 11.85
CA GLN A 90 -10.94 -2.96 12.06
C GLN A 90 -9.54 -3.40 12.49
N ASN A 91 -9.43 -4.26 13.50
CA ASN A 91 -8.13 -4.71 14.02
C ASN A 91 -7.35 -5.51 12.97
N MET A 92 -8.05 -6.39 12.24
CA MET A 92 -7.48 -7.17 11.16
C MET A 92 -6.96 -6.28 10.03
N PHE A 93 -7.75 -5.29 9.60
CA PHE A 93 -7.30 -4.35 8.57
C PHE A 93 -6.15 -3.46 9.05
N LYS A 94 -6.20 -2.99 10.30
CA LYS A 94 -5.11 -2.24 10.94
C LYS A 94 -3.80 -3.03 10.90
N ASP A 95 -3.85 -4.33 11.15
CA ASP A 95 -2.67 -5.21 11.10
C ASP A 95 -2.17 -5.41 9.66
N ALA A 96 -3.06 -5.48 8.67
CA ALA A 96 -2.67 -5.50 7.26
C ALA A 96 -1.97 -4.20 6.82
N VAL A 97 -2.52 -3.03 7.19
CA VAL A 97 -1.90 -1.71 6.96
C VAL A 97 -0.54 -1.65 7.65
N LYS A 98 -0.44 -2.17 8.88
CA LYS A 98 0.80 -2.24 9.64
C LYS A 98 1.87 -3.11 8.98
N ALA A 99 1.47 -4.16 8.27
CA ALA A 99 2.36 -5.05 7.52
C ALA A 99 2.72 -4.53 6.11
N PHE A 100 2.05 -3.48 5.63
CA PHE A 100 2.23 -2.93 4.29
C PHE A 100 3.68 -2.48 4.03
N LYS A 101 4.18 -2.79 2.84
CA LYS A 101 5.56 -2.51 2.42
C LYS A 101 5.58 -1.48 1.30
N PHE A 102 5.99 -0.27 1.62
CA PHE A 102 6.13 0.78 0.63
C PHE A 102 7.29 0.55 -0.34
N ASN A 103 7.15 1.11 -1.54
CA ASN A 103 8.15 1.09 -2.60
C ASN A 103 9.06 2.32 -2.61
N PHE A 104 9.15 3.05 -1.51
CA PHE A 104 10.12 4.12 -1.28
C PHE A 104 10.93 3.89 0.00
N LYS A 105 11.97 4.70 0.19
CA LYS A 105 12.80 4.74 1.39
C LYS A 105 12.60 6.05 2.14
N LEU A 106 12.82 6.00 3.44
CA LEU A 106 12.86 7.16 4.31
C LEU A 106 14.27 7.35 4.89
N PRO A 107 14.65 8.61 5.23
CA PRO A 107 15.85 8.89 5.99
C PRO A 107 15.92 8.07 7.28
N LYS A 108 17.15 7.74 7.70
CA LYS A 108 17.36 7.13 9.01
C LYS A 108 16.90 8.12 10.08
N ASN A 109 16.29 7.60 11.16
CA ASN A 109 15.87 8.36 12.33
C ASN A 109 14.80 9.44 12.10
N LYS A 110 14.13 9.46 10.94
CA LYS A 110 12.95 10.30 10.71
C LYS A 110 11.69 9.46 10.67
N ASN A 111 10.64 9.99 11.28
CA ASN A 111 9.30 9.43 11.26
C ASN A 111 8.34 10.47 10.68
N TYR A 112 7.35 9.99 9.92
CA TYR A 112 6.36 10.83 9.25
C TYR A 112 4.98 10.28 9.60
N SER A 113 4.07 11.15 10.01
CA SER A 113 2.70 10.75 10.35
C SER A 113 1.70 11.47 9.48
N PHE A 114 0.69 10.77 9.00
CA PHE A 114 -0.40 11.34 8.21
C PHE A 114 -1.71 10.62 8.54
N LYS A 115 -2.82 11.23 8.14
CA LYS A 115 -4.15 10.62 8.27
C LYS A 115 -4.57 10.06 6.91
N HIS A 116 -5.20 8.90 6.90
CA HIS A 116 -5.76 8.34 5.68
C HIS A 116 -7.07 7.61 6.00
N LYS A 117 -8.07 7.81 5.13
CA LYS A 117 -9.41 7.24 5.23
C LYS A 117 -9.52 6.10 4.24
N PHE A 118 -9.76 4.89 4.74
CA PHE A 118 -10.05 3.73 3.91
C PHE A 118 -11.56 3.49 3.87
N ILE A 119 -12.11 3.33 2.67
CA ILE A 119 -13.55 3.18 2.45
C ILE A 119 -13.80 1.83 1.78
N PHE A 120 -14.63 1.00 2.40
CA PHE A 120 -14.99 -0.33 1.93
C PHE A 120 -16.47 -0.35 1.56
N ASN A 121 -16.78 0.06 0.33
CA ASN A 121 -18.12 0.09 -0.24
C ASN A 121 -18.30 -1.09 -1.21
N TYR A 122 -18.22 -2.31 -0.70
CA TYR A 122 -18.57 -3.48 -1.50
C TYR A 122 -20.10 -3.57 -1.58
N LYS A 123 -20.67 -3.33 -2.77
CA LYS A 123 -22.00 -3.86 -3.08
C LYS A 123 -21.83 -5.38 -3.18
N THR A 124 -22.19 -6.09 -2.12
CA THR A 124 -22.51 -7.53 -2.21
C THR A 124 -23.68 -7.72 -3.16
#